data_AF-A0A536U365-F1
#
_entry.id   AF-A0A536U365-F1
#
_cell.length_a   1.000
_cell.length_b   1.000
_cell.length_c   1.000
_cell.angle_alpha   90.00
_cell.angle_beta   90.00
_cell.angle_gamma   90.00
#
_symmetry.space_group_name_H-M   'P 1'
#
loop_
_entity.id
_entity.type
_entity.pdbx_description
1 polymer ?
#
loop_
_entity_poly.entity_id
_entity_poly.type
_entity_poly.pdbx_seq_one_letter_code
_entity_poly.pdbx_strand_id
1 'polypeptide(L)'
;MYVSPRLSTAVVIVALPPLLLLVFQRSEKTLSKWLVEGFDADTQMLESITSGHFADSPAGRYLGSLQHRLKGPVVADLLCYIRLHTELALRAKGMLLMRENGFDVAVDEETRAKFIELRYLKRSIGKTGLLAILPMLYGTHKDIWQLNMLADESEAHSTAAPEP
;
A
#
# COMPACT_ATOMS: atom_id res chain seq x y z
N MET A 1 -49.03 -9.14 6.01
CA MET A 1 -48.85 -9.87 4.74
C MET A 1 -47.81 -10.96 5.00
N TYR A 2 -48.26 -12.19 5.34
CA TYR A 2 -47.36 -13.29 5.66
C TYR A 2 -46.79 -13.86 4.36
N VAL A 3 -45.53 -13.55 4.06
CA VAL A 3 -44.81 -14.21 2.97
C VAL A 3 -44.60 -15.66 3.41
N SER A 4 -45.13 -16.61 2.64
CA SER A 4 -44.92 -18.04 2.89
C SER A 4 -43.41 -18.32 3.04
N PRO A 5 -42.98 -19.05 4.08
CA PRO A 5 -41.56 -19.36 4.31
C PRO A 5 -40.88 -19.97 3.08
N ARG A 6 -41.63 -20.77 2.30
CA ARG A 6 -41.15 -21.41 1.06
C ARG A 6 -40.88 -20.40 -0.06
N LEU A 7 -41.72 -19.37 -0.19
CA LEU A 7 -41.54 -18.28 -1.15
C LEU A 7 -40.31 -17.44 -0.80
N SER A 8 -40.10 -17.17 0.49
CA SER A 8 -38.93 -16.41 0.95
C SER A 8 -37.62 -17.16 0.66
N THR A 9 -37.57 -18.48 0.89
CA THR A 9 -36.38 -19.29 0.57
C THR A 9 -36.11 -19.36 -0.93
N ALA A 10 -37.15 -19.52 -1.77
CA ALA A 10 -36.99 -19.54 -3.22
C ALA A 10 -36.45 -18.20 -3.76
N VAL A 11 -36.96 -17.07 -3.24
CA VAL A 11 -36.46 -15.74 -3.61
C VAL A 11 -34.99 -15.57 -3.24
N VAL A 12 -34.57 -16.01 -2.05
CA VAL A 12 -33.15 -15.92 -1.64
C VAL A 12 -32.27 -16.79 -2.54
N ILE A 13 -32.66 -18.05 -2.81
CA ILE A 13 -31.88 -18.96 -3.67
C ILE A 13 -31.72 -18.39 -5.08
N VAL A 14 -32.73 -17.69 -5.61
CA VAL A 14 -32.68 -17.13 -6.96
C VAL A 14 -32.02 -15.75 -7.00
N ALA A 15 -32.26 -14.89 -6.01
CA ALA A 15 -31.79 -13.52 -6.01
C ALA A 15 -30.37 -13.36 -5.44
N LEU A 16 -29.98 -14.20 -4.47
CA LEU A 16 -28.68 -14.06 -3.80
C LEU A 16 -27.49 -14.36 -4.72
N PRO A 17 -27.47 -15.46 -5.51
CA PRO A 17 -26.33 -15.73 -6.41
C PRO A 17 -26.05 -14.62 -7.43
N PRO A 18 -27.03 -14.10 -8.20
CA PRO A 18 -26.76 -13.02 -9.15
C PRO A 18 -26.39 -11.70 -8.46
N LEU A 19 -26.95 -11.42 -7.28
CA LEU A 19 -26.54 -10.26 -6.48
C LEU A 19 -25.06 -10.37 -6.08
N LEU A 20 -24.63 -11.53 -5.57
CA LEU A 20 -23.24 -11.79 -5.20
C LEU A 20 -22.31 -11.67 -6.41
N LEU A 21 -22.68 -12.25 -7.55
CA LEU A 21 -21.88 -12.14 -8.78
C LEU A 21 -21.73 -10.68 -9.23
N LEU A 22 -22.80 -9.88 -9.17
CA LEU A 22 -22.74 -8.46 -9.52
C LEU A 22 -21.84 -7.67 -8.57
N VAL A 23 -21.97 -7.88 -7.27
CA VAL A 23 -21.12 -7.23 -6.26
C VAL A 23 -19.66 -7.64 -6.48
N PHE A 24 -19.40 -8.92 -6.70
CA PHE A 24 -18.06 -9.46 -6.88
C PHE A 24 -17.39 -8.87 -8.14
N GLN A 25 -18.05 -8.92 -9.29
CA GLN A 25 -17.52 -8.35 -10.54
C GLN A 25 -17.26 -6.84 -10.44
N ARG A 26 -18.14 -6.10 -9.73
CA ARG A 26 -17.95 -4.66 -9.51
C ARG A 26 -16.77 -4.40 -8.59
N SER A 27 -16.59 -5.22 -7.57
CA SER A 27 -15.48 -5.13 -6.63
C SER A 27 -14.15 -5.42 -7.32
N GLU A 28 -14.08 -6.46 -8.14
CA GLU A 28 -12.90 -6.87 -8.90
C GLU A 28 -12.47 -5.79 -9.89
N LYS A 29 -13.40 -5.24 -10.68
CA LYS A 29 -13.09 -4.15 -11.62
C LYS A 29 -12.59 -2.88 -10.94
N THR A 30 -13.16 -2.56 -9.78
CA THR A 30 -12.77 -1.39 -9.00
C THR A 30 -11.40 -1.61 -8.37
N LEU A 31 -11.14 -2.82 -7.86
CA LEU A 31 -9.86 -3.20 -7.27
C LEU A 31 -8.76 -3.22 -8.33
N SER A 32 -8.98 -3.90 -9.46
CA SER A 32 -8.04 -3.97 -10.58
C SER A 32 -7.70 -2.59 -11.11
N LYS A 33 -8.70 -1.72 -11.32
CA LYS A 33 -8.46 -0.34 -11.74
C LYS A 33 -7.62 0.44 -10.72
N TRP A 34 -7.97 0.35 -9.44
CA TRP A 34 -7.19 0.99 -8.37
C TRP A 34 -5.75 0.43 -8.30
N LEU A 35 -5.58 -0.87 -8.51
CA LEU A 35 -4.29 -1.54 -8.46
C LEU A 35 -3.38 -1.05 -9.59
N VAL A 36 -3.91 -0.97 -10.82
CA VAL A 36 -3.17 -0.49 -11.99
C VAL A 36 -2.87 1.01 -11.89
N GLU A 37 -3.87 1.85 -11.62
CA GLU A 37 -3.68 3.30 -11.51
C GLU A 37 -2.75 3.67 -10.34
N GLY A 38 -2.85 2.94 -9.22
CA GLY A 38 -1.96 3.10 -8.07
C GLY A 38 -0.53 2.64 -8.35
N PHE A 39 -0.36 1.51 -9.06
CA PHE A 39 0.95 0.99 -9.44
C PHE A 39 1.70 1.94 -10.39
N ASP A 40 1.01 2.49 -11.39
CA ASP A 40 1.58 3.47 -12.32
C ASP A 40 1.98 4.77 -11.60
N ALA A 41 1.17 5.22 -10.65
CA ALA A 41 1.47 6.40 -9.84
C ALA A 41 2.69 6.19 -8.93
N ASP A 42 2.78 5.02 -8.27
CA ASP A 42 3.91 4.66 -7.43
C ASP A 42 5.20 4.52 -8.26
N THR A 43 5.10 3.94 -9.46
CA THR A 43 6.24 3.80 -10.39
C THR A 43 6.76 5.18 -10.82
N GLN A 44 5.88 6.08 -11.26
CA GLN A 44 6.26 7.45 -11.63
C GLN A 44 6.87 8.23 -10.47
N MET A 45 6.34 8.07 -9.26
CA MET A 45 6.91 8.68 -8.06
C MET A 45 8.33 8.16 -7.82
N LEU A 46 8.54 6.85 -7.81
CA LEU A 46 9.85 6.24 -7.57
C LEU A 46 10.87 6.57 -8.66
N GLU A 47 10.44 6.60 -9.91
CA GLU A 47 11.25 6.99 -11.06
C GLU A 47 11.68 8.46 -10.95
N SER A 48 10.78 9.36 -10.58
CA SER A 48 11.13 10.78 -10.39
C SER A 48 12.17 10.96 -9.27
N ILE A 49 12.07 10.19 -8.18
CA ILE A 49 13.05 10.19 -7.08
C ILE A 49 14.39 9.66 -7.54
N THR A 50 14.41 8.54 -8.25
CA THR A 50 15.65 7.85 -8.63
C THR A 50 16.37 8.54 -9.79
N SER A 51 15.63 9.20 -10.70
CA SER A 51 16.18 9.95 -11.83
C SER A 51 16.67 11.37 -11.47
N GLY A 52 16.43 11.81 -10.23
CA GLY A 52 16.80 13.16 -9.77
C GLY A 52 15.81 14.27 -10.15
N HIS A 53 14.76 13.97 -10.92
CA HIS A 53 13.73 14.95 -11.34
C HIS A 53 12.63 15.18 -10.30
N PHE A 54 12.71 14.54 -9.13
CA PHE A 54 11.70 14.66 -8.09
C PHE A 54 11.44 16.11 -7.67
N ALA A 55 12.48 16.95 -7.61
CA ALA A 55 12.36 18.36 -7.26
C ALA A 55 11.38 19.13 -8.17
N ASP A 56 11.26 18.71 -9.43
CA ASP A 56 10.38 19.32 -10.43
C ASP A 56 8.94 18.79 -10.38
N SER A 57 8.69 17.73 -9.63
CA SER A 57 7.34 17.18 -9.43
C SER A 57 6.52 18.06 -8.47
N PRO A 58 5.17 18.01 -8.52
CA PRO A 58 4.33 18.68 -7.51
C PRO A 58 4.69 18.28 -6.08
N ALA A 59 5.03 17.00 -5.90
CA ALA A 59 5.48 16.42 -4.64
C ALA A 59 6.81 17.03 -4.17
N GLY A 60 7.82 17.11 -5.04
CA GLY A 60 9.12 17.70 -4.70
C GLY A 60 9.06 19.20 -4.45
N ARG A 61 8.26 19.95 -5.23
CA ARG A 61 8.02 21.38 -4.94
C ARG A 61 7.37 21.58 -3.58
N TYR A 62 6.43 20.73 -3.21
CA TYR A 62 5.82 20.76 -1.89
C TYR A 62 6.82 20.44 -0.79
N LEU A 63 7.64 19.38 -0.94
CA LEU A 63 8.69 19.05 0.02
C LEU A 63 9.73 20.18 0.15
N GLY A 64 10.11 20.81 -0.98
CA GLY A 64 10.96 21.99 -1.01
C GLY A 64 10.37 23.18 -0.25
N SER A 65 9.04 23.35 -0.28
CA SER A 65 8.38 24.39 0.53
C SER A 65 8.48 24.14 2.05
N LEU A 66 8.64 22.88 2.47
CA LEU A 66 8.80 22.51 3.88
C LEU A 66 10.22 22.74 4.40
N GLN A 67 11.21 22.91 3.51
CA GLN A 67 12.61 23.09 3.90
C GLN A 67 12.84 24.33 4.79
N HIS A 68 12.00 25.35 4.65
CA HIS A 68 12.09 26.57 5.45
C HIS A 68 11.53 26.40 6.87
N ARG A 69 10.75 25.34 7.11
CA ARG A 69 10.05 25.07 8.38
C ARG A 69 10.65 23.88 9.13
N LEU A 70 11.44 23.06 8.46
CA LEU A 70 12.04 21.84 8.99
C LEU A 70 13.57 21.93 8.95
N LYS A 71 14.24 21.22 9.85
CA LYS A 71 15.70 21.11 9.82
C LYS A 71 16.14 20.32 8.59
N GLY A 72 17.24 20.70 7.96
CA GLY A 72 17.77 20.02 6.76
C GLY A 72 17.83 18.48 6.85
N PRO A 73 18.33 17.89 7.95
CA PRO A 73 18.33 16.44 8.13
C PRO A 73 16.93 15.80 8.10
N VAL A 74 15.92 16.50 8.64
CA VAL A 74 14.53 15.99 8.63
C VAL A 74 13.96 15.98 7.22
N VAL A 75 14.32 16.95 6.38
CA VAL A 75 13.89 16.98 4.97
C VAL A 75 14.51 15.83 4.18
N ALA A 76 15.78 15.52 4.44
CA ALA A 76 16.43 14.34 3.86
C ALA A 76 15.75 13.05 4.32
N ASP A 77 15.49 12.92 5.63
CA ASP A 77 14.76 11.75 6.16
C ASP A 77 13.35 11.63 5.57
N LEU A 78 12.64 12.76 5.34
CA LEU A 78 11.34 12.76 4.68
C LEU A 78 11.43 12.25 3.23
N LEU A 79 12.45 12.66 2.48
CA LEU A 79 12.68 12.16 1.12
C LEU A 79 12.95 10.64 1.13
N CYS A 80 13.81 10.19 2.05
CA CYS A 80 14.07 8.76 2.24
C CYS A 80 12.80 8.00 2.61
N TYR A 81 11.97 8.55 3.50
CA TYR A 81 10.71 7.96 3.91
C TYR A 81 9.73 7.84 2.74
N ILE A 82 9.57 8.90 1.94
CA ILE A 82 8.70 8.89 0.77
C ILE A 82 9.16 7.81 -0.22
N ARG A 83 10.45 7.77 -0.55
CA ARG A 83 11.03 6.75 -1.45
C ARG A 83 10.73 5.34 -0.96
N LEU A 84 11.09 5.05 0.29
CA LEU A 84 10.98 3.72 0.87
C LEU A 84 9.53 3.27 0.99
N HIS A 85 8.64 4.19 1.35
CA HIS A 85 7.20 3.96 1.39
C HIS A 85 6.64 3.64 0.01
N THR A 86 7.01 4.40 -1.04
CA THR A 86 6.59 4.13 -2.42
C THR A 86 7.13 2.80 -2.93
N GLU A 87 8.38 2.47 -2.63
CA GLU A 87 8.98 1.19 -3.03
C GLU A 87 8.26 -0.01 -2.38
N LEU A 88 7.95 0.11 -1.09
CA LEU A 88 7.20 -0.92 -0.35
C LEU A 88 5.75 -1.04 -0.85
N ALA A 89 5.09 0.08 -1.16
CA ALA A 89 3.74 0.09 -1.76
C ALA A 89 3.73 -0.58 -3.15
N LEU A 90 4.74 -0.29 -3.98
CA LEU A 90 4.90 -0.92 -5.29
C LEU A 90 5.13 -2.44 -5.15
N ARG A 91 5.94 -2.86 -4.19
CA ARG A 91 6.21 -4.28 -3.94
C ARG A 91 4.97 -5.03 -3.45
N ALA A 92 4.18 -4.42 -2.57
CA ALA A 92 2.91 -5.00 -2.11
C ALA A 92 1.91 -5.18 -3.27
N LYS A 93 1.75 -4.15 -4.12
CA LYS A 93 0.89 -4.24 -5.32
C LYS A 93 1.41 -5.26 -6.33
N GLY A 94 2.72 -5.33 -6.53
CA GLY A 94 3.37 -6.33 -7.39
C GLY A 94 3.14 -7.76 -6.93
N MET A 95 3.26 -8.03 -5.61
CA MET A 95 2.92 -9.34 -5.06
C MET A 95 1.45 -9.70 -5.25
N LEU A 96 0.54 -8.74 -5.11
CA LEU A 96 -0.89 -9.00 -5.36
C LEU A 96 -1.15 -9.36 -6.84
N LEU A 97 -0.55 -8.61 -7.78
CA LEU A 97 -0.63 -8.92 -9.22
C LEU A 97 -0.06 -10.31 -9.53
N MET A 98 1.06 -10.68 -8.93
CA MET A 98 1.65 -12.02 -9.10
C MET A 98 0.72 -13.11 -8.55
N ARG A 99 0.12 -12.90 -7.37
CA ARG A 99 -0.85 -13.83 -6.77
C ARG A 99 -2.11 -13.99 -7.62
N GLU A 100 -2.64 -12.90 -8.19
CA GLU A 100 -3.77 -12.96 -9.14
C GLU A 100 -3.45 -13.80 -10.39
N ASN A 101 -2.19 -13.84 -10.82
CA ASN A 101 -1.72 -14.66 -11.95
C ASN A 101 -1.29 -16.08 -11.54
N GLY A 102 -1.52 -16.49 -10.29
CA GLY A 102 -1.24 -17.85 -9.79
C GLY A 102 0.18 -18.07 -9.26
N PHE A 103 0.96 -17.01 -9.04
CA PHE A 103 2.27 -17.11 -8.39
C PHE A 103 2.14 -16.92 -6.89
N ASP A 104 2.67 -17.85 -6.10
CA ASP A 104 2.79 -17.69 -4.66
C ASP A 104 4.12 -17.00 -4.31
N VAL A 105 4.02 -15.72 -3.93
CA VAL A 105 5.18 -14.87 -3.62
C VAL A 105 5.16 -14.55 -2.13
N ALA A 106 6.19 -15.03 -1.44
CA ALA A 106 6.46 -14.70 -0.05
C ALA A 106 7.29 -13.41 0.06
N VAL A 107 7.17 -12.74 1.20
CA VAL A 107 7.98 -11.56 1.54
C VAL A 107 9.42 -12.02 1.77
N ASP A 108 10.37 -11.47 1.02
CA ASP A 108 11.80 -11.75 1.23
C ASP A 108 12.39 -10.93 2.39
N GLU A 109 13.64 -11.24 2.75
CA GLU A 109 14.37 -10.57 3.83
C GLU A 109 14.67 -9.09 3.52
N GLU A 110 14.90 -8.76 2.24
CA GLU A 110 15.17 -7.38 1.81
C GLU A 110 13.97 -6.47 2.11
N THR A 111 12.77 -6.96 1.83
CA THR A 111 11.51 -6.26 2.10
C THR A 111 11.32 -6.05 3.60
N ARG A 112 11.67 -7.05 4.43
CA ARG A 112 11.62 -6.94 5.90
C ARG A 112 12.60 -5.88 6.42
N ALA A 113 13.81 -5.84 5.89
CA ALA A 113 14.80 -4.83 6.24
C ALA A 113 14.28 -3.40 5.94
N LYS A 114 13.64 -3.21 4.79
CA LYS A 114 13.00 -1.94 4.41
C LYS A 114 11.90 -1.52 5.39
N PHE A 115 11.14 -2.46 5.96
CA PHE A 115 10.18 -2.14 7.01
C PHE A 115 10.83 -1.65 8.31
N ILE A 116 11.97 -2.22 8.68
CA ILE A 116 12.73 -1.77 9.86
C ILE A 116 13.22 -0.34 9.64
N GLU A 117 13.78 -0.05 8.47
CA GLU A 117 14.22 1.30 8.09
C GLU A 117 13.06 2.30 8.06
N LEU A 118 11.89 1.91 7.53
CA LEU A 118 10.70 2.75 7.50
C LEU A 118 10.24 3.12 8.93
N ARG A 119 10.27 2.16 9.86
CA ARG A 119 9.96 2.39 11.29
C ARG A 119 10.97 3.34 11.94
N TYR A 120 12.26 3.20 11.61
CA TYR A 120 13.31 4.10 12.08
C TYR A 120 13.08 5.54 11.59
N LEU A 121 12.86 5.73 10.28
CA LEU A 121 12.61 7.04 9.68
C LEU A 121 11.38 7.70 10.28
N LYS A 122 10.28 6.94 10.47
CA LYS A 122 9.06 7.42 11.14
C LYS A 122 9.35 8.01 12.53
N ARG A 123 10.27 7.39 13.28
CA ARG A 123 10.67 7.86 14.62
C ARG A 123 11.61 9.06 14.54
N SER A 124 12.55 9.08 13.59
CA SER A 124 13.49 10.19 13.37
C SER A 124 12.76 11.49 12.96
N ILE A 125 11.84 11.38 12.01
CA ILE A 125 11.07 12.51 11.45
C ILE A 125 10.10 13.10 12.49
N GLY A 126 9.46 12.24 13.28
CA GLY A 126 8.46 12.63 14.26
C GLY A 126 7.09 12.99 13.65
N LYS A 127 6.10 13.19 14.53
CA LYS A 127 4.69 13.34 14.15
C LYS A 127 4.43 14.53 13.22
N THR A 128 5.06 15.67 13.49
CA THR A 128 4.85 16.90 12.72
C THR A 128 5.36 16.76 11.29
N GLY A 129 6.54 16.15 11.10
CA GLY A 129 7.08 15.91 9.76
C GLY A 129 6.21 14.93 8.96
N LEU A 130 5.73 13.86 9.60
CA LEU A 130 4.82 12.89 8.96
C LEU A 130 3.49 13.52 8.56
N LEU A 131 2.91 14.37 9.40
CA LEU A 131 1.68 15.10 9.07
C LEU A 131 1.90 16.06 7.90
N ALA A 132 3.08 16.67 7.81
CA ALA A 132 3.40 17.57 6.72
C ALA A 132 3.42 16.84 5.37
N ILE A 133 3.90 15.61 5.29
CA ILE A 133 3.97 14.86 4.01
C ILE A 133 2.74 14.02 3.69
N LEU A 134 1.74 13.94 4.58
CA LEU A 134 0.55 13.11 4.38
C LEU A 134 -0.17 13.34 3.04
N PRO A 135 -0.31 14.58 2.49
CA PRO A 135 -0.93 14.79 1.19
C PRO A 135 -0.21 14.08 0.02
N MET A 136 1.09 13.80 0.18
CA MET A 136 1.91 13.10 -0.81
C MET A 136 1.74 11.58 -0.72
N LEU A 137 1.18 11.08 0.38
CA LEU A 137 1.02 9.65 0.69
C LEU A 137 -0.45 9.19 0.54
N TYR A 138 -1.38 10.10 0.22
CA TYR A 138 -2.83 9.88 0.35
C TYR A 138 -3.41 8.81 -0.60
N GLY A 139 -2.66 8.39 -1.63
CA GLY A 139 -3.01 7.24 -2.48
C GLY A 139 -2.77 5.87 -1.84
N THR A 140 -2.05 5.84 -0.70
CA THR A 140 -1.39 4.64 -0.16
C THR A 140 -2.02 4.13 1.15
N HIS A 141 -3.16 4.70 1.59
CA HIS A 141 -3.78 4.35 2.88
C HIS A 141 -4.26 2.90 2.99
N LYS A 142 -4.65 2.26 1.88
CA LYS A 142 -4.92 0.81 1.85
C LYS A 142 -3.65 -0.03 1.93
N ASP A 143 -2.53 0.52 1.45
CA ASP A 143 -1.25 -0.19 1.41
C ASP A 143 -0.67 -0.35 2.82
N ILE A 144 -0.93 0.58 3.76
CA ILE A 144 -0.47 0.48 5.16
C ILE A 144 -0.98 -0.81 5.83
N TRP A 145 -2.22 -1.22 5.55
CA TRP A 145 -2.75 -2.48 6.09
C TRP A 145 -2.12 -3.71 5.41
N GLN A 146 -1.90 -3.68 4.10
CA GLN A 146 -1.18 -4.75 3.39
C GLN A 146 0.27 -4.87 3.84
N LEU A 147 0.93 -3.74 4.07
CA LEU A 147 2.28 -3.62 4.59
C LEU A 147 2.39 -4.21 6.00
N ASN A 148 1.43 -3.93 6.88
CA ASN A 148 1.36 -4.56 8.20
C ASN A 148 1.07 -6.07 8.10
N MET A 149 0.18 -6.50 7.20
CA MET A 149 -0.10 -7.92 6.97
C MET A 149 1.16 -8.68 6.50
N LEU A 150 1.93 -8.09 5.58
CA LEU A 150 3.19 -8.64 5.09
C LEU A 150 4.29 -8.65 6.17
N ALA A 151 4.30 -7.65 7.05
CA ALA A 151 5.18 -7.63 8.22
C ALA A 151 4.81 -8.75 9.23
N ASP A 152 3.53 -8.96 9.50
CA ASP A 152 3.05 -10.02 10.40
C ASP A 152 3.34 -11.43 9.84
N GLU A 153 3.15 -11.65 8.53
CA GLU A 153 3.55 -12.89 7.83
C GLU A 153 5.06 -13.14 7.93
N SER A 154 5.85 -12.07 7.90
CA SER A 154 7.30 -12.13 8.00
C SER A 154 7.79 -12.51 9.40
N GLU A 155 7.16 -11.97 10.46
CA GLU A 155 7.49 -12.29 11.85
C GLU A 155 7.05 -13.73 12.19
N ALA A 156 5.91 -14.19 11.66
CA ALA A 156 5.43 -15.56 11.85
C ALA A 156 6.38 -16.62 11.25
N HIS A 157 6.97 -16.36 10.08
CA HIS A 157 7.90 -17.30 9.43
C HIS A 157 9.32 -17.27 10.03
N SER A 158 9.78 -16.13 10.57
CA SER A 158 11.06 -16.05 11.29
C SER A 158 11.07 -16.84 12.60
N THR A 159 9.90 -17.09 13.18
CA THR A 159 9.74 -17.87 14.42
C THR A 159 9.63 -19.39 14.15
N ALA A 160 9.48 -19.79 12.88
CA ALA A 160 9.29 -21.18 12.45
C ALA A 160 10.54 -21.82 11.83
N ALA A 161 11.64 -21.08 11.65
CA ALA A 161 12.90 -21.63 11.17
C ALA A 161 13.60 -22.40 12.31
N PRO A 162 13.92 -23.69 12.16
CA PRO A 162 14.79 -24.37 13.10
C PRO A 162 16.20 -23.79 12.98
N GLU A 163 16.80 -23.41 14.12
CA GLU A 163 18.21 -23.00 14.19
C GLU A 163 19.11 -24.10 13.58
N PRO A 164 20.15 -23.74 12.80
CA PRO A 164 21.20 -24.68 12.40
C PRO A 164 22.13 -25.05 13.56
#